data_AF-A0A9D5GKS0-F1
#
_entry.id   AF-A0A9D5GKS0-F1
#
_cell.length_a   1.000
_cell.length_b   1.000
_cell.length_c   1.000
_cell.angle_alpha   90.00
_cell.angle_beta   90.00
_cell.angle_gamma   90.00
#
_symmetry.space_group_name_H-M   'P 1'
#
loop_
_entity.id
_entity.type
_entity.pdbx_description
1 polymer ?
#
loop_
_entity_poly.entity_id
_entity_poly.type
_entity_poly.pdbx_seq_one_letter_code
_entity_poly.pdbx_strand_id
1 'polypeptide(L)' 'HTANPVPLLLVGDDLRHGLADCGRLADVAPTICDLLGLAQPAEMTGRSLLTA' A
#
# COMPACT_ATOMS: atom_id res chain seq x y z
N HIS A 1 7.82 21.71 5.30
CA HIS A 1 7.09 20.53 5.79
C HIS A 1 5.77 20.96 6.39
N THR A 2 4.77 20.10 6.31
CA THR A 2 3.50 20.20 7.04
C THR A 2 3.21 18.81 7.61
N ALA A 3 2.30 18.71 8.59
CA ALA A 3 1.85 17.42 9.14
C ALA A 3 0.59 16.89 8.43
N ASN A 4 0.30 17.43 7.24
CA ASN A 4 -0.90 17.04 6.49
C ASN A 4 -0.72 15.63 5.90
N PRO A 5 -1.83 14.87 5.76
CA PRO A 5 -1.82 13.63 4.99
C PRO A 5 -1.34 13.85 3.55
N VAL A 6 -0.82 12.80 2.94
CA VAL A 6 -0.35 12.80 1.54
C VAL A 6 -1.24 11.88 0.70
N PRO A 7 -1.49 12.23 -0.57
CA PRO A 7 -2.24 11.35 -1.46
C PRO A 7 -1.42 10.11 -1.84
N LEU A 8 -2.12 8.99 -2.03
CA LEU A 8 -1.58 7.75 -2.60
C LEU A 8 -2.48 7.35 -3.77
N LEU A 9 -1.90 7.09 -4.94
CA LEU A 9 -2.64 6.68 -6.13
C LEU A 9 -2.17 5.30 -6.58
N LEU A 10 -3.12 4.41 -6.86
CA LEU A 10 -2.89 3.13 -7.52
C LEU A 10 -3.28 3.28 -8.99
N VAL A 11 -2.36 3.03 -9.92
CA VAL A 11 -2.56 3.23 -11.36
C VAL A 11 -2.13 1.98 -12.13
N GLY A 12 -3.00 1.51 -13.03
CA GLY A 12 -2.80 0.34 -13.87
C GLY A 12 -4.06 0.04 -14.70
N ASP A 13 -3.90 -0.70 -15.80
CA ASP A 13 -4.96 -0.86 -16.80
C ASP A 13 -6.11 -1.79 -16.37
N ASP A 14 -5.82 -2.79 -15.51
CA ASP A 14 -6.79 -3.80 -15.01
C ASP A 14 -6.78 -3.89 -13.47
N LEU A 15 -6.84 -2.75 -12.79
CA LEU A 15 -6.88 -2.75 -11.33
C LEU A 15 -8.19 -3.33 -10.81
N ARG A 16 -8.09 -4.51 -10.20
CA ARG A 16 -9.17 -5.18 -9.46
C ARG A 16 -9.16 -4.83 -7.98
N HIS A 17 -8.21 -4.01 -7.54
CA HIS A 17 -7.96 -3.70 -6.14
C HIS A 17 -8.24 -2.23 -5.84
N GLY A 18 -8.84 -1.99 -4.68
CA GLY A 18 -8.94 -0.66 -4.08
C GLY A 18 -7.74 -0.35 -3.17
N LEU A 19 -7.75 0.86 -2.62
CA LEU A 19 -6.87 1.24 -1.52
C LEU A 19 -7.70 1.47 -0.26
N ALA A 20 -7.18 1.07 0.89
CA ALA A 20 -7.77 1.38 2.19
C ALA A 20 -7.84 2.90 2.43
N ASP A 21 -8.90 3.36 3.11
CA ASP A 21 -9.17 4.79 3.36
C ASP A 21 -8.06 5.50 4.16
N CYS A 22 -7.33 4.76 4.99
CA CYS A 22 -6.29 5.28 5.87
C CYS A 22 -5.06 4.37 5.89
N GLY A 23 -3.87 4.97 5.95
CA GLY A 23 -2.60 4.27 6.05
C GLY A 23 -1.46 5.17 6.51
N ARG A 24 -0.26 4.62 6.55
CA ARG A 24 0.99 5.34 6.84
C ARG A 24 2.06 4.99 5.82
N LEU A 25 3.13 5.79 5.76
CA LEU A 25 4.21 5.59 4.78
C LEU A 25 4.86 4.20 4.84
N ALA A 26 4.91 3.58 6.03
CA ALA A 26 5.44 2.23 6.22
C ALA A 26 4.63 1.13 5.49
N ASP A 27 3.40 1.44 5.08
CA ASP A 27 2.50 0.49 4.42
C ASP A 27 2.73 0.42 2.91
N VAL A 28 3.49 1.36 2.32
CA VAL A 28 3.74 1.40 0.87
C VAL A 28 4.51 0.17 0.37
N ALA A 29 5.61 -0.19 1.03
CA ALA A 29 6.42 -1.32 0.59
C ALA A 29 5.70 -2.68 0.74
N PRO A 30 5.00 -2.98 1.85
CA PRO A 30 4.12 -4.15 1.94
C PRO A 30 3.04 -4.20 0.85
N THR A 31 2.44 -3.06 0.51
CA THR A 31 1.44 -2.94 -0.57
C THR A 31 2.04 -3.31 -1.93
N ILE A 32 3.28 -2.90 -2.21
CA ILE A 32 4.00 -3.27 -3.44
C ILE A 32 4.32 -4.77 -3.46
N CYS A 33 4.76 -5.35 -2.34
CA CYS A 33 4.99 -6.80 -2.25
C CYS A 33 3.71 -7.59 -2.58
N ASP A 34 2.59 -7.21 -2.00
CA ASP A 34 1.28 -7.82 -2.24
C ASP A 34 0.85 -7.67 -3.70
N LEU A 35 0.99 -6.47 -4.28
CA LEU A 35 0.69 -6.22 -5.70
C LEU A 35 1.52 -7.09 -6.65
N LEU A 36 2.76 -7.40 -6.27
CA LEU A 36 3.67 -8.26 -7.04
C LEU A 36 3.53 -9.76 -6.70
N GLY A 37 2.65 -10.14 -5.77
CA GLY A 37 2.51 -11.52 -5.30
C GLY A 37 3.73 -12.05 -4.53
N LEU A 38 4.51 -11.16 -3.93
CA LEU A 38 5.69 -11.50 -3.14
C LEU A 38 5.33 -11.64 -1.66
N ALA A 39 5.97 -12.59 -0.98
CA ALA A 39 5.85 -12.72 0.47
C ALA A 39 6.45 -11.49 1.17
N GLN A 40 5.72 -10.94 2.13
CA GLN A 40 6.21 -9.86 3.00
C GLN A 40 7.22 -10.43 4.02
N PRO A 41 8.45 -9.88 4.12
CA PRO A 41 9.40 -10.19 5.18
C PRO A 41 8.84 -9.92 6.59
N ALA A 42 9.26 -10.73 7.58
CA ALA A 42 8.76 -10.64 8.95
C ALA A 42 9.14 -9.33 9.67
N GLU A 43 10.23 -8.68 9.23
CA GLU A 43 10.71 -7.41 9.76
C GLU A 43 9.86 -6.21 9.32
N MET A 44 9.08 -6.35 8.23
CA MET A 44 8.20 -5.30 7.75
C MET A 44 6.94 -5.25 8.63
N THR A 45 6.83 -4.21 9.45
CA THR A 45 5.70 -4.02 10.38
C THR A 45 4.54 -3.21 9.77
N GLY A 46 4.69 -2.71 8.55
CA GLY A 46 3.59 -2.16 7.77
C GLY A 46 2.63 -3.25 7.28
N ARG A 47 1.50 -2.84 6.72
CA ARG A 47 0.52 -3.76 6.13
C ARG A 47 0.20 -3.35 4.70
N SER A 48 -0.21 -4.29 3.86
CA SER A 48 -0.74 -3.95 2.53
C SER A 48 -1.99 -3.06 2.67
N LEU A 49 -2.10 -2.06 1.79
CA LEU A 49 -3.25 -1.19 1.67
C LEU A 49 -4.23 -1.66 0.57
N LEU A 50 -3.90 -2.73 -0.17
CA LEU A 50 -4.80 -3.27 -1.18
C LEU A 50 -6.06 -3.85 -0.53
N THR A 51 -7.21 -3.57 -1.13
CA THR A 51 -8.50 -4.19 -0.79
C THR A 51 -9.06 -4.94 -1.99
N ALA A 52 -9.85 -5.98 -1.72
CA ALA A 52 -10.59 -6.71 -2.75
C ALA A 52 -11.75 -5.90 -3.35
#